data_AF-A0A7J6FEA1-F1
#
_entry.id   AF-A0A7J6FEA1-F1
#
_cell.length_a   1.000
_cell.length_b   1.000
_cell.length_c   1.000
_cell.angle_alpha   90.00
_cell.angle_beta   90.00
_cell.angle_gamma   90.00
#
_symmetry.space_group_name_H-M   'P 1'
#
loop_
_entity.id
_entity.type
_entity.pdbx_description
1 polymer ?
#
loop_
_entity_poly.entity_id
_entity_poly.type
_entity_poly.pdbx_seq_one_letter_code
_entity_poly.pdbx_strand_id
1 'polypeptide(L)'
;MGALFLNSSSSISPVVLARVPEKRGCSLSRRNNFSLVRCQGGGNVIKTIGSFSSVLSPRAAAAAASSAMSTDHGAAVVVENGSLVLSPNGKTQAENGIAVKELVPYGGSQSNSSLEMHDVPDVGKIYLLIKAKNKEAAMGRLKNEIINTELFKRLQKTYGKSYQSFMLSKLVPVVGNVCESDLGLSGDIAETIAKEVDVIVNSAANTTFDERYDVALAINTKGPCHLMNFSKNCKKLKLFMQVSTAYVNGQRQGKIMEKPFRIGETISGENFVSETPPGLLPILDIEKEIELAFNSKEDLENNALTQKMKGLGLERAQQYGWQDTYVFTKAMGEMMIDSMRGDVPVVIMRPSVIESTFKEPFPGWMEGNRMMDPIILYYGKGQLSGFLVDPNGVLDVVPADMVVNATLAAMAKHGLAQKPDINVYQIASSVVNPLVFHDLARLLYEHYNNSPCVDPNGRPIHVPSMKLFNSKEDFSEHLWRDTVQRNGLLTMASSNKKLSQKLEIICRKSVEQAKHLANIYEPYTFYNGRFDNSNTQRLMDIMSEEERRKFGFDVESIDWSDYITNVHIPGLRRHVMKGRGMPS
;
A
#
# COMPACT_ATOMS: atom_id res chain seq x y z
N MET A 1 4.58 5.83 5.95
CA MET A 1 4.53 6.13 7.40
C MET A 1 4.69 4.84 8.19
N GLY A 2 5.14 4.95 9.45
CA GLY A 2 5.61 3.85 10.30
C GLY A 2 4.52 3.16 11.14
N ALA A 3 4.95 2.28 12.04
CA ALA A 3 4.11 1.46 12.91
C ALA A 3 3.11 2.26 13.75
N LEU A 4 1.95 1.66 14.00
CA LEU A 4 0.89 2.17 14.87
C LEU A 4 0.92 1.47 16.22
N PHE A 5 0.70 2.24 17.29
CA PHE A 5 0.51 1.72 18.63
C PHE A 5 -0.89 2.13 19.11
N LEU A 6 -1.71 1.17 19.50
CA LEU A 6 -3.10 1.36 19.88
C LEU A 6 -3.27 1.11 21.38
N ASN A 7 -3.97 2.01 22.07
CA ASN A 7 -4.34 1.91 23.49
C ASN A 7 -5.88 1.98 23.63
N SER A 8 -6.49 1.13 24.44
CA SER A 8 -7.92 1.12 24.77
C SER A 8 -8.21 1.86 26.09
N SER A 9 -9.24 2.72 26.13
CA SER A 9 -9.53 3.58 27.30
C SER A 9 -10.32 2.91 28.43
N SER A 10 -10.67 1.62 28.31
CA SER A 10 -11.31 0.86 29.39
C SER A 10 -11.06 -0.64 29.22
N SER A 11 -11.00 -1.37 30.34
CA SER A 11 -10.88 -2.83 30.37
C SER A 11 -11.85 -3.46 29.37
N ILE A 12 -11.32 -4.27 28.44
CA ILE A 12 -12.11 -5.10 27.53
C ILE A 12 -13.19 -5.80 28.35
N SER A 13 -14.42 -5.28 28.32
CA SER A 13 -15.57 -5.96 28.91
C SER A 13 -15.99 -7.05 27.93
N PRO A 14 -16.23 -8.27 28.41
CA PRO A 14 -16.28 -9.46 27.57
C PRO A 14 -17.53 -9.42 26.68
N VAL A 15 -17.34 -9.29 25.37
CA VAL A 15 -18.33 -9.80 24.42
C VAL A 15 -18.16 -11.30 24.41
N VAL A 16 -19.17 -11.97 24.96
CA VAL A 16 -19.29 -13.42 25.00
C VAL A 16 -19.17 -13.96 23.57
N LEU A 17 -18.00 -14.52 23.22
CA LEU A 17 -17.94 -15.61 22.25
C LEU A 17 -18.95 -16.63 22.75
N ALA A 18 -20.12 -16.69 22.11
CA ALA A 18 -21.13 -17.66 22.45
C ALA A 18 -20.50 -19.05 22.31
N ARG A 19 -20.11 -19.62 23.45
CA ARG A 19 -19.91 -21.05 23.58
C ARG A 19 -21.22 -21.67 23.13
N VAL A 20 -21.19 -22.42 22.04
CA VAL A 20 -22.26 -23.35 21.69
C VAL A 20 -22.46 -24.25 22.92
N PRO A 21 -23.60 -24.21 23.61
CA PRO A 21 -23.89 -25.19 24.63
C PRO A 21 -24.34 -26.47 23.91
N GLU A 22 -23.80 -27.60 24.32
CA GLU A 22 -24.46 -28.87 24.09
C GLU A 22 -25.92 -28.76 24.54
N LYS A 23 -26.83 -29.22 23.66
CA LYS A 23 -28.27 -29.21 23.83
C LYS A 23 -28.67 -29.65 25.26
N ARG A 24 -29.39 -28.77 25.97
CA ARG A 24 -30.49 -29.12 26.89
C ARG A 24 -31.31 -27.85 27.17
N GLY A 25 -32.61 -27.94 26.88
CA GLY A 25 -33.52 -26.79 26.88
C GLY A 25 -33.94 -26.30 28.27
N CYS A 26 -34.37 -25.04 28.32
CA CYS A 26 -35.61 -24.59 28.97
C CYS A 26 -35.75 -23.06 28.82
N SER A 27 -36.98 -22.63 28.60
CA SER A 27 -37.47 -21.25 28.47
C SER A 27 -37.33 -20.41 29.76
N LEU A 28 -37.23 -19.07 29.66
CA LEU A 28 -38.16 -18.11 30.33
C LEU A 28 -37.84 -16.59 30.10
N SER A 29 -38.95 -15.89 29.88
CA SER A 29 -39.36 -14.47 29.84
C SER A 29 -38.52 -13.27 30.35
N ARG A 30 -38.72 -12.15 29.61
CA ARG A 30 -38.60 -10.70 29.88
C ARG A 30 -38.80 -10.20 31.33
N ARG A 31 -38.13 -9.08 31.69
CA ARG A 31 -38.72 -7.90 32.36
C ARG A 31 -37.83 -6.63 32.34
N ASN A 32 -38.52 -5.49 32.35
CA ASN A 32 -38.12 -4.08 32.17
C ASN A 32 -37.15 -3.50 33.20
N ASN A 33 -36.48 -2.38 32.85
CA ASN A 33 -36.59 -1.10 33.61
C ASN A 33 -36.06 0.12 32.82
N PHE A 34 -36.81 1.23 32.92
CA PHE A 34 -36.59 2.56 32.35
C PHE A 34 -35.61 3.40 33.20
N SER A 35 -34.97 4.40 32.58
CA SER A 35 -35.08 5.80 33.05
C SER A 35 -34.58 6.81 32.01
N LEU A 36 -35.48 7.73 31.68
CA LEU A 36 -35.38 8.89 30.80
C LEU A 36 -34.89 10.10 31.63
N VAL A 37 -33.95 10.91 31.15
CA VAL A 37 -33.75 12.28 31.64
C VAL A 37 -33.62 13.22 30.45
N ARG A 38 -34.47 14.26 30.45
CA ARG A 38 -34.62 15.30 29.45
C ARG A 38 -34.36 16.63 30.16
N CYS A 39 -33.61 17.55 29.54
CA CYS A 39 -33.63 18.97 29.91
C CYS A 39 -33.77 19.84 28.66
N GLN A 40 -34.66 20.83 28.78
CA GLN A 40 -35.11 21.82 27.79
C GLN A 40 -34.58 23.22 28.16
N GLY A 41 -34.57 24.12 27.16
CA GLY A 41 -34.49 25.59 27.26
C GLY A 41 -33.57 26.12 26.15
N GLY A 42 -33.99 26.80 25.06
CA GLY A 42 -34.96 27.90 24.91
C GLY A 42 -34.22 29.23 25.16
N GLY A 43 -34.12 30.27 24.33
CA GLY A 43 -34.60 30.63 22.98
C GLY A 43 -34.11 32.07 22.66
N ASN A 44 -34.40 32.56 21.44
CA ASN A 44 -34.39 33.94 20.90
C ASN A 44 -33.11 34.63 20.34
N VAL A 45 -33.06 34.64 18.99
CA VAL A 45 -33.03 35.77 18.01
C VAL A 45 -32.45 37.14 18.44
N ILE A 46 -31.43 37.62 17.69
CA ILE A 46 -31.28 39.02 17.19
C ILE A 46 -30.65 39.01 15.77
N LYS A 47 -31.24 39.79 14.84
CA LYS A 47 -30.72 40.19 13.50
C LYS A 47 -29.99 41.54 13.60
N THR A 48 -28.91 41.75 12.84
CA THR A 48 -28.56 42.93 11.99
C THR A 48 -27.15 42.72 11.38
N ILE A 49 -26.93 42.68 10.06
CA ILE A 49 -26.78 43.74 9.02
C ILE A 49 -25.45 44.53 9.07
N GLY A 50 -24.74 44.59 7.92
CA GLY A 50 -23.78 45.63 7.51
C GLY A 50 -22.32 45.13 7.41
N SER A 51 -21.69 44.81 6.26
CA SER A 51 -21.42 45.50 4.99
C SER A 51 -20.13 46.36 4.98
N PHE A 52 -19.26 46.09 3.99
CA PHE A 52 -18.16 46.92 3.44
C PHE A 52 -16.97 47.22 4.39
N SER A 53 -15.71 47.42 3.97
CA SER A 53 -15.06 47.60 2.66
C SER A 53 -13.53 47.44 2.84
N SER A 54 -12.89 47.07 1.74
CA SER A 54 -11.46 47.26 1.37
C SER A 54 -10.71 48.44 2.02
N VAL A 55 -9.40 48.26 2.26
CA VAL A 55 -8.33 49.22 1.88
C VAL A 55 -7.01 48.48 1.59
N LEU A 56 -6.33 48.99 0.56
CA LEU A 56 -5.07 48.60 -0.06
C LEU A 56 -3.80 48.85 0.79
N SER A 57 -2.77 48.07 0.43
CA SER A 57 -1.28 48.26 0.47
C SER A 57 -0.76 49.73 0.46
N PRO A 58 0.55 50.08 0.71
CA PRO A 58 1.76 49.34 0.23
C PRO A 58 3.15 49.59 0.91
N ARG A 59 4.20 48.96 0.30
CA ARG A 59 5.65 49.33 0.22
C ARG A 59 6.52 49.12 1.49
N ALA A 60 7.82 48.82 1.42
CA ALA A 60 8.82 48.56 0.37
C ALA A 60 10.12 48.02 1.04
N ALA A 61 11.00 47.33 0.29
CA ALA A 61 12.42 47.70 0.12
C ALA A 61 13.21 46.60 -0.62
N ALA A 62 14.01 47.04 -1.58
CA ALA A 62 14.86 46.27 -2.47
C ALA A 62 16.35 46.43 -2.09
N ALA A 63 17.20 45.51 -2.53
CA ALA A 63 18.60 45.78 -2.85
C ALA A 63 19.09 44.78 -3.91
N ALA A 64 19.88 45.29 -4.86
CA ALA A 64 20.26 44.70 -6.13
C ALA A 64 21.79 44.62 -6.29
N ALA A 65 22.27 43.81 -7.25
CA ALA A 65 23.45 44.01 -8.13
C ALA A 65 23.66 42.72 -8.98
N SER A 66 23.31 42.73 -10.28
CA SER A 66 24.17 42.95 -11.49
C SER A 66 25.13 41.79 -11.84
N SER A 67 25.45 41.40 -13.08
CA SER A 67 24.90 41.46 -14.45
C SER A 67 25.99 40.87 -15.34
N ALA A 68 25.71 39.92 -16.24
CA ALA A 68 26.53 39.66 -17.43
C ALA A 68 25.76 38.84 -18.48
N MET A 69 25.73 39.35 -19.72
CA MET A 69 25.15 38.71 -20.90
C MET A 69 26.20 37.81 -21.58
N SER A 70 25.81 36.63 -22.08
CA SER A 70 26.28 36.14 -23.39
C SER A 70 25.42 34.97 -23.94
N THR A 71 24.95 35.17 -25.17
CA THR A 71 24.87 34.21 -26.29
C THR A 71 24.38 32.78 -26.05
N ASP A 72 23.11 32.58 -26.42
CA ASP A 72 22.57 31.52 -27.28
C ASP A 72 23.53 30.40 -27.73
N HIS A 73 23.45 29.23 -27.08
CA HIS A 73 23.81 27.93 -27.63
C HIS A 73 22.87 26.86 -27.04
N GLY A 74 22.25 26.06 -27.91
CA GLY A 74 21.26 25.05 -27.58
C GLY A 74 21.76 24.04 -26.56
N ALA A 75 21.12 24.01 -25.39
CA ALA A 75 21.39 23.03 -24.36
C ALA A 75 20.73 21.69 -24.71
N ALA A 76 21.58 20.74 -25.09
CA ALA A 76 21.28 19.32 -25.04
C ALA A 76 20.92 18.94 -23.59
N VAL A 77 19.71 18.38 -23.41
CA VAL A 77 19.31 17.75 -22.14
C VAL A 77 19.95 16.37 -22.09
N VAL A 78 21.04 16.29 -21.32
CA VAL A 78 21.57 15.02 -20.80
C VAL A 78 20.50 14.47 -19.84
N VAL A 79 19.93 13.32 -20.19
CA VAL A 79 18.93 12.62 -19.39
C VAL A 79 19.69 11.71 -18.43
N GLU A 80 19.78 12.12 -17.17
CA GLU A 80 20.29 11.25 -16.10
C GLU A 80 19.24 10.19 -15.71
N ASN A 81 19.77 8.97 -15.63
CA ASN A 81 19.27 7.72 -15.09
C ASN A 81 18.02 7.76 -14.17
N GLY A 82 16.99 7.00 -14.59
CA GLY A 82 16.34 6.01 -13.74
C GLY A 82 15.69 6.49 -12.44
N SER A 83 14.67 7.35 -12.53
CA SER A 83 13.53 7.42 -11.61
C SER A 83 12.49 8.37 -12.21
N LEU A 84 11.29 7.87 -12.54
CA LEU A 84 10.18 8.73 -12.97
C LEU A 84 9.58 9.43 -11.75
N VAL A 85 10.26 10.46 -11.30
CA VAL A 85 9.65 11.62 -10.63
C VAL A 85 9.63 12.74 -11.66
N LEU A 86 8.53 13.48 -11.75
CA LEU A 86 8.52 14.96 -11.70
C LEU A 86 7.15 15.54 -12.13
N SER A 87 6.59 16.33 -11.22
CA SER A 87 6.44 17.76 -11.52
C SER A 87 6.79 18.62 -10.30
N PRO A 88 7.19 19.88 -10.52
CA PRO A 88 8.27 20.52 -9.78
C PRO A 88 7.75 21.52 -8.75
N ASN A 89 8.24 21.40 -7.51
CA ASN A 89 8.64 22.50 -6.63
C ASN A 89 8.95 21.92 -5.23
N GLY A 90 10.19 22.09 -4.79
CA GLY A 90 10.57 22.00 -3.37
C GLY A 90 11.10 20.65 -2.86
N LYS A 91 12.43 20.47 -2.99
CA LYS A 91 13.36 19.79 -2.05
C LYS A 91 12.93 18.44 -1.43
N THR A 92 13.55 17.37 -1.94
CA THR A 92 13.94 16.11 -1.26
C THR A 92 12.92 15.47 -0.32
N GLN A 93 12.22 14.43 -0.81
CA GLN A 93 11.76 13.29 -0.01
C GLN A 93 11.43 12.11 -0.94
N ALA A 94 12.37 11.17 -1.04
CA ALA A 94 12.11 9.83 -1.56
C ALA A 94 11.73 8.93 -0.36
N GLU A 95 10.47 9.00 0.11
CA GLU A 95 9.92 8.12 1.14
C GLU A 95 8.38 8.03 1.01
N ASN A 96 7.88 7.51 -0.11
CA ASN A 96 6.44 7.28 -0.29
C ASN A 96 6.12 5.78 -0.26
N GLY A 97 6.14 5.21 0.94
CA GLY A 97 5.39 3.99 1.25
C GLY A 97 3.90 4.35 1.39
N ILE A 98 3.06 3.80 0.51
CA ILE A 98 1.61 4.03 0.48
C ILE A 98 0.90 3.35 1.64
N ALA A 99 -0.20 4.01 2.01
CA ALA A 99 -1.21 3.70 2.99
C ALA A 99 -1.41 2.21 3.33
N VAL A 100 -1.17 1.90 4.60
CA VAL A 100 -2.28 1.45 5.44
C VAL A 100 -2.57 2.60 6.40
N LYS A 101 -3.63 3.36 6.13
CA LYS A 101 -4.18 4.28 7.13
C LYS A 101 -5.00 3.41 8.08
N GLU A 102 -4.39 3.06 9.20
CA GLU A 102 -4.90 2.03 10.09
C GLU A 102 -6.08 2.48 10.99
N LEU A 103 -7.13 1.63 11.02
CA LEU A 103 -7.79 0.86 12.12
C LEU A 103 -8.19 1.63 13.45
N VAL A 104 -9.26 1.36 14.23
CA VAL A 104 -9.79 0.10 14.86
C VAL A 104 -11.12 0.34 15.70
N PRO A 105 -11.63 -0.55 16.64
CA PRO A 105 -12.81 -1.48 16.62
C PRO A 105 -14.05 -1.20 17.54
N TYR A 106 -15.18 -1.88 17.27
CA TYR A 106 -16.57 -1.65 17.71
C TYR A 106 -16.97 -1.37 19.19
N GLY A 107 -18.05 -0.58 19.36
CA GLY A 107 -19.07 -0.72 20.42
C GLY A 107 -20.29 0.25 20.34
N GLY A 108 -21.49 -0.23 19.91
CA GLY A 108 -22.81 0.25 20.41
C GLY A 108 -23.78 1.08 19.52
N SER A 109 -24.74 0.39 18.89
CA SER A 109 -26.12 0.76 18.43
C SER A 109 -26.46 2.17 17.88
N GLN A 110 -26.66 2.31 16.55
CA GLN A 110 -27.95 2.42 15.86
C GLN A 110 -27.76 2.74 14.36
N SER A 111 -28.34 1.89 13.50
CA SER A 111 -28.72 2.07 12.09
C SER A 111 -28.16 3.27 11.30
N ASN A 112 -27.09 3.05 10.54
CA ASN A 112 -27.01 3.15 9.06
C ASN A 112 -25.55 2.99 8.60
N SER A 113 -25.35 2.05 7.68
CA SER A 113 -24.08 1.55 7.11
C SER A 113 -22.99 2.60 6.86
N SER A 114 -21.88 2.55 7.61
CA SER A 114 -20.47 2.32 7.17
C SER A 114 -19.50 2.40 8.35
N LEU A 115 -18.39 1.66 8.28
CA LEU A 115 -17.30 1.61 9.26
C LEU A 115 -16.42 2.87 9.16
N GLU A 116 -16.52 3.73 10.17
CA GLU A 116 -15.56 4.80 10.43
C GLU A 116 -15.25 4.85 11.94
N MET A 117 -14.29 5.68 12.33
CA MET A 117 -13.89 5.97 13.72
C MET A 117 -15.07 6.38 14.66
N HIS A 118 -16.25 6.66 14.09
CA HIS A 118 -17.52 6.84 14.78
C HIS A 118 -18.05 5.60 15.51
N ASP A 119 -17.78 4.41 14.99
CA ASP A 119 -18.37 3.16 15.49
C ASP A 119 -17.64 2.59 16.72
N VAL A 120 -16.66 3.35 17.23
CA VAL A 120 -15.59 2.89 18.14
C VAL A 120 -15.23 3.98 19.17
N PRO A 121 -16.09 4.24 20.15
CA PRO A 121 -15.79 5.24 21.17
C PRO A 121 -14.60 4.86 22.08
N ASP A 122 -14.29 3.56 22.20
CA ASP A 122 -13.44 2.97 23.26
C ASP A 122 -11.93 2.88 22.95
N VAL A 123 -11.50 3.17 21.72
CA VAL A 123 -10.06 3.33 21.43
C VAL A 123 -9.58 4.61 22.10
N GLY A 124 -8.69 4.49 23.08
CA GLY A 124 -8.16 5.61 23.84
C GLY A 124 -7.26 6.50 22.98
N LYS A 125 -6.07 6.00 22.65
CA LYS A 125 -5.06 6.73 21.87
C LYS A 125 -4.43 5.85 20.81
N ILE A 126 -4.02 6.50 19.73
CA ILE A 126 -3.34 5.94 18.59
C ILE A 126 -2.02 6.70 18.43
N TYR A 127 -0.91 6.08 18.81
CA TYR A 127 0.41 6.67 18.59
C TYR A 127 0.89 6.30 17.19
N LEU A 128 1.16 7.33 16.40
CA LEU A 128 1.62 7.21 15.02
C LEU A 128 3.11 7.49 14.97
N LEU A 129 3.93 6.48 14.68
CA LEU A 129 5.36 6.68 14.48
C LEU A 129 5.62 7.36 13.12
N ILE A 130 6.07 8.61 13.16
CA ILE A 130 6.29 9.47 11.99
C ILE A 130 7.76 9.86 11.93
N LYS A 131 8.42 9.49 10.83
CA LYS A 131 9.77 9.96 10.54
C LYS A 131 9.73 11.46 10.24
N ALA A 132 10.29 12.26 11.14
CA ALA A 132 10.30 13.71 11.05
C ALA A 132 11.50 14.28 11.80
N LYS A 133 11.85 15.55 11.52
CA LYS A 133 12.97 16.22 12.19
C LYS A 133 12.64 16.62 13.64
N ASN A 134 11.38 16.93 13.91
CA ASN A 134 10.88 17.40 15.19
C ASN A 134 9.35 17.18 15.29
N LYS A 135 8.79 17.49 16.46
CA LYS A 135 7.36 17.29 16.77
C LYS A 135 6.46 18.14 15.88
N GLU A 136 6.88 19.35 15.54
CA GLU A 136 6.14 20.27 14.67
C GLU A 136 6.02 19.70 13.25
N ALA A 137 7.12 19.16 12.71
CA ALA A 137 7.12 18.50 11.41
C ALA A 137 6.25 17.23 11.43
N ALA A 138 6.32 16.41 12.49
CA ALA A 138 5.45 15.24 12.62
C ALA A 138 3.96 15.60 12.69
N MET A 139 3.61 16.66 13.43
CA MET A 139 2.25 17.19 13.50
C MET A 139 1.78 17.75 12.14
N GLY A 140 2.67 18.43 11.41
CA GLY A 140 2.39 18.91 10.05
C GLY A 140 2.06 17.75 9.10
N ARG A 141 2.86 16.68 9.15
CA ARG A 141 2.61 15.44 8.39
C ARG A 141 1.30 14.79 8.79
N LEU A 142 1.02 14.60 10.08
CA LEU A 142 -0.26 14.07 10.57
C LEU A 142 -1.45 14.84 10.01
N LYS A 143 -1.40 16.17 10.04
CA LYS A 143 -2.48 17.00 9.52
C LYS A 143 -2.64 16.85 8.01
N ASN A 144 -1.54 16.96 7.25
CA ASN A 144 -1.60 16.98 5.79
C ASN A 144 -1.86 15.60 5.17
N GLU A 145 -1.23 14.56 5.71
CA GLU A 145 -1.25 13.20 5.15
C GLU A 145 -2.39 12.36 5.73
N ILE A 146 -2.99 12.73 6.86
CA ILE A 146 -4.08 11.96 7.49
C ILE A 146 -5.32 12.84 7.69
N ILE A 147 -5.28 13.77 8.65
CA ILE A 147 -6.49 14.47 9.13
C ILE A 147 -7.21 15.26 8.02
N ASN A 148 -6.46 15.92 7.15
CA ASN A 148 -7.02 16.76 6.09
C ASN A 148 -7.31 15.99 4.80
N THR A 149 -7.06 14.68 4.78
CA THR A 149 -7.27 13.88 3.58
C THR A 149 -8.74 13.55 3.37
N GLU A 150 -9.13 13.40 2.12
CA GLU A 150 -10.52 13.17 1.77
C GLU A 150 -11.09 11.84 2.26
N LEU A 151 -10.21 10.91 2.63
CA LEU A 151 -10.57 9.63 3.26
C LEU A 151 -11.47 9.83 4.49
N PHE A 152 -11.26 10.91 5.25
CA PHE A 152 -12.01 11.22 6.47
C PHE A 152 -13.16 12.20 6.24
N LYS A 153 -13.62 12.41 4.99
CA LYS A 153 -14.70 13.37 4.68
C LYS A 153 -16.00 13.06 5.43
N ARG A 154 -16.35 11.79 5.62
CA ARG A 154 -17.59 11.43 6.31
C ARG A 154 -17.44 11.63 7.82
N LEU A 155 -16.30 11.28 8.42
CA LEU A 155 -15.93 11.72 9.77
C LEU A 155 -16.00 13.24 9.97
N GLN A 156 -15.49 14.00 9.01
CA GLN A 156 -15.54 15.45 9.02
C GLN A 156 -16.98 15.98 8.98
N LYS A 157 -17.86 15.38 8.17
CA LYS A 157 -19.28 15.75 8.10
C LYS A 157 -19.99 15.52 9.43
N THR A 158 -19.74 14.38 10.07
CA THR A 158 -20.43 14.02 11.31
C THR A 158 -19.96 14.85 12.51
N TYR A 159 -18.65 15.07 12.68
CA TYR A 159 -18.14 15.87 13.80
C TYR A 159 -18.14 17.38 13.53
N GLY A 160 -18.32 17.80 12.28
CA GLY A 160 -18.39 19.21 11.89
C GLY A 160 -17.23 20.03 12.44
N LYS A 161 -17.55 21.08 13.22
CA LYS A 161 -16.54 21.97 13.83
C LYS A 161 -15.62 21.26 14.83
N SER A 162 -16.07 20.16 15.43
CA SER A 162 -15.31 19.38 16.42
C SER A 162 -14.40 18.34 15.79
N TYR A 163 -14.42 18.15 14.47
CA TYR A 163 -13.67 17.10 13.78
C TYR A 163 -12.17 17.12 14.09
N GLN A 164 -11.54 18.29 13.97
CA GLN A 164 -10.09 18.42 14.23
C GLN A 164 -9.75 18.08 15.68
N SER A 165 -10.53 18.60 16.64
CA SER A 165 -10.36 18.29 18.06
C SER A 165 -10.56 16.80 18.35
N PHE A 166 -11.55 16.16 17.72
CA PHE A 166 -11.78 14.72 17.84
C PHE A 166 -10.58 13.92 17.30
N MET A 167 -10.13 14.20 16.08
CA MET A 167 -8.98 13.51 15.49
C MET A 167 -7.72 13.68 16.35
N LEU A 168 -7.44 14.90 16.82
CA LEU A 168 -6.27 15.18 17.67
C LEU A 168 -6.40 14.62 19.10
N SER A 169 -7.62 14.35 19.58
CA SER A 169 -7.82 13.68 20.87
C SER A 169 -7.45 12.20 20.83
N LYS A 170 -7.41 11.61 19.63
CA LYS A 170 -7.21 10.18 19.41
C LYS A 170 -5.85 9.90 18.76
N LEU A 171 -5.41 10.73 17.82
CA LEU A 171 -4.15 10.57 17.09
C LEU A 171 -3.02 11.35 17.76
N VAL A 172 -1.98 10.64 18.18
CA VAL A 172 -0.78 11.19 18.80
C VAL A 172 0.42 10.97 17.88
N PRO A 173 0.92 12.00 17.17
CA PRO A 173 2.10 11.85 16.33
C PRO A 173 3.35 11.72 17.21
N VAL A 174 4.16 10.72 16.94
CA VAL A 174 5.40 10.42 17.64
C VAL A 174 6.55 10.46 16.66
N VAL A 175 7.55 11.30 16.93
CA VAL A 175 8.77 11.35 16.11
C VAL A 175 9.56 10.07 16.35
N GLY A 176 9.89 9.35 15.28
CA GLY A 176 10.75 8.19 15.36
C GLY A 176 10.95 7.51 14.01
N ASN A 177 11.79 6.48 14.00
CA ASN A 177 12.23 5.77 12.82
C ASN A 177 12.44 4.29 13.13
N VAL A 178 11.72 3.41 12.42
CA VAL A 178 11.82 1.96 12.63
C VAL A 178 13.23 1.41 12.36
N CYS A 179 14.02 2.10 11.55
CA CYS A 179 15.40 1.69 11.25
C CYS A 179 16.39 1.97 12.40
N GLU A 180 15.97 2.71 13.43
CA GLU A 180 16.81 3.08 14.57
C GLU A 180 16.54 2.19 15.78
N SER A 181 17.57 1.98 16.60
CA SER A 181 17.43 1.32 17.90
C SER A 181 16.40 2.06 18.76
N ASP A 182 15.59 1.30 19.52
CA ASP A 182 14.47 1.82 20.30
C ASP A 182 13.52 2.74 19.50
N LEU A 183 13.47 2.52 18.18
CA LEU A 183 12.61 3.23 17.22
C LEU A 183 12.93 4.75 17.11
N GLY A 184 14.10 5.18 17.59
CA GLY A 184 14.47 6.60 17.64
C GLY A 184 13.62 7.42 18.63
N LEU A 185 12.98 6.76 19.59
CA LEU A 185 12.13 7.40 20.59
C LEU A 185 12.96 8.00 21.74
N SER A 186 12.50 9.12 22.28
CA SER A 186 13.01 9.61 23.57
C SER A 186 12.52 8.71 24.72
N GLY A 187 13.32 8.57 25.78
CA GLY A 187 13.05 7.62 26.87
C GLY A 187 11.70 7.84 27.57
N ASP A 188 11.28 9.09 27.76
CA ASP A 188 9.99 9.46 28.35
C ASP A 188 8.78 9.02 27.50
N ILE A 189 8.87 9.22 26.18
CA ILE A 189 7.83 8.83 25.23
C ILE A 189 7.80 7.31 25.09
N ALA A 190 8.96 6.67 24.97
CA ALA A 190 9.10 5.22 24.90
C ALA A 190 8.45 4.53 26.11
N GLU A 191 8.74 5.03 27.32
CA GLU A 191 8.17 4.51 28.56
C GLU A 191 6.65 4.71 28.62
N THR A 192 6.15 5.86 28.17
CA THR A 192 4.71 6.15 28.10
C THR A 192 4.00 5.17 27.17
N ILE A 193 4.52 4.97 25.96
CA ILE A 193 3.93 4.05 24.98
C ILE A 193 3.97 2.62 25.50
N ALA A 194 5.10 2.18 26.06
CA ALA A 194 5.26 0.82 26.58
C ALA A 194 4.31 0.51 27.76
N LYS A 195 3.95 1.50 28.58
CA LYS A 195 2.99 1.33 29.69
C LYS A 195 1.53 1.24 29.24
N GLU A 196 1.22 1.76 28.05
CA GLU A 196 -0.15 2.02 27.61
C GLU A 196 -0.58 1.17 26.42
N VAL A 197 0.33 0.71 25.55
CA VAL A 197 -0.06 0.03 24.31
C VAL A 197 -0.63 -1.37 24.55
N ASP A 198 -1.78 -1.64 23.91
CA ASP A 198 -2.44 -2.94 23.86
C ASP A 198 -2.12 -3.68 22.56
N VAL A 199 -1.99 -2.97 21.44
CA VAL A 199 -1.70 -3.58 20.12
C VAL A 199 -0.64 -2.77 19.39
N ILE A 200 0.33 -3.47 18.80
CA ILE A 200 1.30 -2.90 17.87
C ILE A 200 0.94 -3.38 16.48
N VAL A 201 0.82 -2.47 15.52
CA VAL A 201 0.65 -2.81 14.11
C VAL A 201 1.82 -2.24 13.32
N ASN A 202 2.56 -3.12 12.67
CA ASN A 202 3.67 -2.76 11.81
C ASN A 202 3.27 -2.83 10.34
N SER A 203 2.91 -1.68 9.78
CA SER A 203 2.77 -1.49 8.33
C SER A 203 3.94 -0.72 7.69
N ALA A 204 5.01 -0.45 8.45
CA ALA A 204 6.18 0.24 7.92
C ALA A 204 6.92 -0.66 6.91
N ALA A 205 7.12 -0.17 5.69
CA ALA A 205 7.88 -0.89 4.69
C ALA A 205 8.46 0.06 3.63
N ASN A 206 9.55 -0.36 3.00
CA ASN A 206 9.91 0.11 1.68
C ASN A 206 9.35 -0.89 0.67
N THR A 207 8.50 -0.42 -0.24
CA THR A 207 7.78 -1.24 -1.23
C THR A 207 8.35 -1.12 -2.64
N THR A 208 9.54 -0.54 -2.79
CA THR A 208 10.23 -0.41 -4.07
C THR A 208 10.97 -1.71 -4.38
N PHE A 209 10.63 -2.35 -5.50
CA PHE A 209 11.16 -3.68 -5.87
C PHE A 209 12.68 -3.68 -6.08
N ASP A 210 13.22 -2.58 -6.61
CA ASP A 210 14.64 -2.37 -6.91
C ASP A 210 15.29 -1.38 -5.94
N GLU A 211 14.90 -1.35 -4.66
CA GLU A 211 15.59 -0.53 -3.67
C GLU A 211 17.01 -1.04 -3.39
N ARG A 212 17.91 -0.14 -2.96
CA ARG A 212 19.21 -0.53 -2.42
C ARG A 212 19.06 -1.56 -1.31
N TYR A 213 19.84 -2.63 -1.38
CA TYR A 213 19.71 -3.76 -0.46
C TYR A 213 19.88 -3.37 1.02
N ASP A 214 20.83 -2.49 1.35
CA ASP A 214 21.03 -2.02 2.73
C ASP A 214 19.84 -1.23 3.27
N VAL A 215 19.21 -0.43 2.43
CA VAL A 215 18.01 0.36 2.79
C VAL A 215 16.83 -0.57 3.00
N ALA A 216 16.62 -1.54 2.10
CA ALA A 216 15.55 -2.52 2.18
C ALA A 216 15.69 -3.41 3.43
N LEU A 217 16.89 -3.91 3.74
CA LEU A 217 17.19 -4.67 4.96
C LEU A 217 16.93 -3.84 6.22
N ALA A 218 17.36 -2.57 6.26
CA ALA A 218 17.19 -1.71 7.43
C ALA A 218 15.71 -1.52 7.81
N ILE A 219 14.82 -1.38 6.82
CA ILE A 219 13.41 -1.13 7.06
C ILE A 219 12.56 -2.39 7.13
N ASN A 220 12.70 -3.31 6.17
CA ASN A 220 11.82 -4.48 6.04
C ASN A 220 12.27 -5.67 6.89
N THR A 221 13.55 -5.72 7.29
CA THR A 221 14.10 -6.81 8.11
C THR A 221 14.43 -6.34 9.52
N LYS A 222 15.32 -5.34 9.68
CA LYS A 222 15.70 -4.81 11.01
C LYS A 222 14.58 -4.01 11.67
N GLY A 223 13.77 -3.30 10.89
CA GLY A 223 12.61 -2.54 11.42
C GLY A 223 11.66 -3.41 12.25
N PRO A 224 11.18 -4.55 11.71
CA PRO A 224 10.47 -5.56 12.50
C PRO A 224 11.21 -6.02 13.75
N CYS A 225 12.53 -6.25 13.69
CA CYS A 225 13.33 -6.62 14.87
C CYS A 225 13.28 -5.56 15.96
N HIS A 226 13.46 -4.28 15.61
CA HIS A 226 13.43 -3.18 16.57
C HIS A 226 12.04 -3.01 17.19
N LEU A 227 10.98 -3.12 16.40
CA LEU A 227 9.60 -3.08 16.88
C LEU A 227 9.28 -4.26 17.80
N MET A 228 9.71 -5.47 17.44
CA MET A 228 9.52 -6.65 18.26
C MET A 228 10.32 -6.54 19.57
N ASN A 229 11.53 -5.98 19.55
CA ASN A 229 12.30 -5.74 20.76
C ASN A 229 11.62 -4.71 21.67
N PHE A 230 11.12 -3.60 21.12
CA PHE A 230 10.34 -2.62 21.87
C PHE A 230 9.05 -3.24 22.46
N SER A 231 8.40 -4.13 21.72
CA SER A 231 7.18 -4.83 22.16
C SER A 231 7.37 -5.62 23.46
N LYS A 232 8.58 -6.14 23.71
CA LYS A 232 8.90 -6.88 24.95
C LYS A 232 8.84 -6.00 26.21
N ASN A 233 8.99 -4.69 26.05
CA ASN A 233 8.84 -3.73 27.14
C ASN A 233 7.36 -3.38 27.41
N CYS A 234 6.45 -3.77 26.50
CA CYS A 234 5.05 -3.40 26.55
C CYS A 234 4.23 -4.38 27.38
N LYS A 235 4.06 -4.10 28.68
CA LYS A 235 3.44 -5.03 29.65
C LYS A 235 1.96 -5.33 29.40
N LYS A 236 1.26 -4.49 28.64
CA LYS A 236 -0.16 -4.64 28.30
C LYS A 236 -0.38 -5.18 26.89
N LEU A 237 0.70 -5.50 26.17
CA LEU A 237 0.60 -5.91 24.78
C LEU A 237 -0.18 -7.23 24.67
N LYS A 238 -1.27 -7.17 23.92
CA LYS A 238 -2.17 -8.30 23.61
C LYS A 238 -1.87 -8.90 22.26
N LEU A 239 -1.35 -8.10 21.31
CA LEU A 239 -1.13 -8.54 19.94
C LEU A 239 -0.06 -7.70 19.23
N PHE A 240 0.80 -8.39 18.47
CA PHE A 240 1.65 -7.78 17.46
C PHE A 240 1.15 -8.16 16.06
N MET A 241 0.80 -7.16 15.26
CA MET A 241 0.30 -7.32 13.90
C MET A 241 1.38 -6.89 12.91
N GLN A 242 1.77 -7.76 11.99
CA GLN A 242 2.72 -7.47 10.92
C GLN A 242 2.01 -7.47 9.57
N VAL A 243 2.05 -6.33 8.86
CA VAL A 243 1.64 -6.29 7.44
C VAL A 243 2.83 -6.72 6.59
N SER A 244 2.64 -7.77 5.81
CA SER A 244 3.60 -8.34 4.88
C SER A 244 3.04 -8.28 3.45
N THR A 245 3.33 -9.26 2.61
CA THR A 245 2.75 -9.42 1.27
C THR A 245 2.62 -10.90 0.96
N ALA A 246 1.63 -11.31 0.16
CA ALA A 246 1.51 -12.70 -0.28
C ALA A 246 2.71 -13.15 -1.15
N TYR A 247 3.41 -12.21 -1.78
CA TYR A 247 4.58 -12.51 -2.62
C TYR A 247 5.86 -12.84 -1.84
N VAL A 248 5.85 -12.78 -0.50
CA VAL A 248 6.93 -13.39 0.32
C VAL A 248 7.06 -14.89 0.08
N ASN A 249 6.06 -15.53 -0.53
CA ASN A 249 6.15 -16.91 -0.97
C ASN A 249 7.13 -17.12 -2.15
N GLY A 250 7.75 -16.05 -2.66
CA GLY A 250 8.81 -16.11 -3.67
C GLY A 250 8.36 -16.84 -4.92
N GLN A 251 9.24 -17.68 -5.46
CA GLN A 251 9.03 -18.42 -6.71
C GLN A 251 8.19 -19.70 -6.55
N ARG A 252 7.52 -19.92 -5.39
CA ARG A 252 6.60 -21.07 -5.23
C ARG A 252 5.52 -21.07 -6.32
N GLN A 253 5.17 -22.27 -6.78
CA GLN A 253 4.19 -22.49 -7.84
C GLN A 253 2.97 -23.24 -7.31
N GLY A 254 1.86 -23.19 -8.04
CA GLY A 254 0.63 -23.89 -7.66
C GLY A 254 -0.04 -23.26 -6.44
N LYS A 255 -0.82 -24.06 -5.70
CA LYS A 255 -1.56 -23.57 -4.52
C LYS A 255 -0.64 -23.43 -3.31
N ILE A 256 -0.52 -22.21 -2.77
CA ILE A 256 0.42 -21.85 -1.70
C ILE A 256 -0.32 -21.60 -0.39
N MET A 257 -0.01 -22.40 0.62
CA MET A 257 -0.67 -22.38 1.92
C MET A 257 -0.18 -21.25 2.84
N GLU A 258 -1.05 -20.81 3.74
CA GLU A 258 -0.78 -19.79 4.77
C GLU A 258 0.13 -20.31 5.89
N LYS A 259 1.40 -20.56 5.57
CA LYS A 259 2.42 -21.04 6.50
C LYS A 259 3.36 -19.91 6.94
N PRO A 260 3.70 -19.81 8.24
CA PRO A 260 4.75 -18.90 8.71
C PRO A 260 6.12 -19.39 8.22
N PHE A 261 7.08 -18.46 8.12
CA PHE A 261 8.47 -18.80 7.87
C PHE A 261 9.21 -19.12 9.16
N ARG A 262 10.22 -19.99 9.06
CA ARG A 262 11.23 -20.22 10.10
C ARG A 262 12.58 -19.66 9.68
N ILE A 263 13.42 -19.36 10.67
CA ILE A 263 14.78 -18.90 10.43
C ILE A 263 15.55 -19.93 9.60
N GLY A 264 16.30 -19.47 8.59
CA GLY A 264 17.08 -20.33 7.71
C GLY A 264 16.34 -20.90 6.50
N GLU A 265 15.01 -20.78 6.43
CA GLU A 265 14.23 -21.28 5.29
C GLU A 265 14.53 -20.52 4.00
N THR A 266 14.52 -21.25 2.88
CA THR A 266 14.73 -20.70 1.53
C THR A 266 13.72 -21.33 0.57
N ILE A 267 13.22 -20.54 -0.38
CA ILE A 267 12.30 -21.06 -1.40
C ILE A 267 13.06 -21.94 -2.39
N SER A 268 14.31 -21.60 -2.71
CA SER A 268 15.15 -22.44 -3.56
C SER A 268 15.38 -23.82 -2.93
N GLY A 269 15.61 -23.89 -1.62
CA GLY A 269 15.78 -25.15 -0.88
C GLY A 269 14.57 -26.10 -0.94
N GLU A 270 13.34 -25.56 -1.00
CA GLU A 270 12.10 -26.35 -1.07
C GLU A 270 11.97 -27.14 -2.38
N ASN A 271 12.47 -26.59 -3.49
CA ASN A 271 12.45 -27.26 -4.79
C ASN A 271 13.38 -28.48 -4.85
N PHE A 272 14.39 -28.55 -3.98
CA PHE A 272 15.42 -29.61 -3.96
C PHE A 272 15.11 -30.78 -3.00
N VAL A 273 14.06 -30.69 -2.19
CA VAL A 273 13.65 -31.72 -1.20
C VAL A 273 13.24 -33.04 -1.87
N SER A 274 13.05 -33.05 -3.19
CA SER A 274 12.73 -34.23 -3.99
C SER A 274 13.94 -35.16 -4.23
N GLU A 275 15.19 -34.66 -4.30
CA GLU A 275 16.32 -35.46 -4.83
C GLU A 275 17.71 -35.22 -4.20
N THR A 276 17.85 -34.36 -3.17
CA THR A 276 19.19 -33.97 -2.66
C THR A 276 19.42 -34.35 -1.18
N PRO A 277 20.64 -34.79 -0.78
CA PRO A 277 20.96 -35.01 0.62
C PRO A 277 20.81 -33.73 1.48
N PRO A 278 20.38 -33.85 2.76
CA PRO A 278 20.07 -32.71 3.64
C PRO A 278 21.17 -31.65 3.89
N GLY A 279 22.41 -31.90 3.45
CA GLY A 279 23.58 -31.04 3.71
C GLY A 279 23.94 -30.03 2.61
N LEU A 280 23.21 -29.99 1.50
CA LEU A 280 23.51 -29.13 0.33
C LEU A 280 22.50 -28.00 0.08
N LEU A 281 21.45 -27.90 0.90
CA LEU A 281 20.44 -26.86 0.74
C LEU A 281 20.97 -25.51 1.20
N PRO A 282 20.77 -24.42 0.45
CA PRO A 282 21.16 -23.09 0.90
C PRO A 282 20.35 -22.73 2.14
N ILE A 283 21.04 -22.47 3.25
CA ILE A 283 20.46 -21.93 4.49
C ILE A 283 20.59 -20.41 4.43
N LEU A 284 19.50 -19.70 4.71
CA LEU A 284 19.51 -18.24 4.79
C LEU A 284 19.99 -17.77 6.16
N ASP A 285 21.19 -17.20 6.20
CA ASP A 285 21.74 -16.56 7.40
C ASP A 285 21.51 -15.05 7.33
N ILE A 286 20.44 -14.59 7.99
CA ILE A 286 20.00 -13.18 7.93
C ILE A 286 21.06 -12.24 8.52
N GLU A 287 21.81 -12.67 9.54
CA GLU A 287 22.89 -11.85 10.12
C GLU A 287 24.04 -11.66 9.14
N LYS A 288 24.42 -12.72 8.42
CA LYS A 288 25.42 -12.62 7.33
C LYS A 288 24.94 -11.76 6.17
N GLU A 289 23.65 -11.81 5.80
CA GLU A 289 23.11 -10.91 4.77
C GLU A 289 23.21 -9.43 5.18
N ILE A 290 22.92 -9.15 6.46
CA ILE A 290 23.06 -7.82 7.03
C ILE A 290 24.53 -7.36 7.02
N GLU A 291 25.44 -8.25 7.42
CA GLU A 291 26.89 -7.97 7.43
C GLU A 291 27.41 -7.76 6.00
N LEU A 292 27.00 -8.59 5.04
CA LEU A 292 27.34 -8.45 3.63
C LEU A 292 26.90 -7.09 3.07
N ALA A 293 25.65 -6.69 3.33
CA ALA A 293 25.13 -5.40 2.88
C ALA A 293 25.82 -4.21 3.57
N PHE A 294 26.29 -4.38 4.82
CA PHE A 294 27.07 -3.37 5.53
C PHE A 294 28.48 -3.23 4.95
N ASN A 295 29.19 -4.35 4.76
CA ASN A 295 30.56 -4.38 4.24
C ASN A 295 30.65 -3.99 2.76
N SER A 296 29.57 -4.14 2.00
CA SER A 296 29.50 -3.72 0.59
C SER A 296 29.44 -2.20 0.39
N LYS A 297 29.30 -1.43 1.48
CA LYS A 297 29.36 0.04 1.49
C LYS A 297 30.81 0.50 1.42
N GLU A 298 31.40 0.43 0.23
CA GLU A 298 32.71 1.05 -0.05
C GLU A 298 32.54 2.57 -0.29
N ASP A 299 33.65 3.31 -0.24
CA ASP A 299 33.76 4.74 -0.62
C ASP A 299 33.59 4.95 -2.14
N LEU A 300 32.47 4.48 -2.68
CA LEU A 300 32.08 4.68 -4.08
C LEU A 300 31.27 5.96 -4.22
N GLU A 301 31.30 6.56 -5.42
CA GLU A 301 30.36 7.64 -5.76
C GLU A 301 28.91 7.20 -5.52
N ASN A 302 28.09 8.10 -4.97
CA ASN A 302 26.72 7.79 -4.51
C ASN A 302 25.85 7.05 -5.55
N ASN A 303 26.02 7.36 -6.84
CA ASN A 303 25.27 6.73 -7.92
C ASN A 303 25.75 5.30 -8.22
N ALA A 304 27.06 5.08 -8.26
CA ALA A 304 27.65 3.75 -8.48
C ALA A 304 27.34 2.81 -7.31
N LEU A 305 27.43 3.29 -6.07
CA LEU A 305 27.03 2.54 -4.89
C LEU A 305 25.56 2.14 -4.95
N THR A 306 24.68 3.07 -5.36
CA THR A 306 23.24 2.79 -5.48
C THR A 306 22.99 1.64 -6.46
N GLN A 307 23.59 1.65 -7.66
CA GLN A 307 23.41 0.57 -8.63
C GLN A 307 24.00 -0.77 -8.15
N LYS A 308 25.20 -0.75 -7.55
CA LYS A 308 25.82 -1.95 -6.94
C LYS A 308 24.90 -2.58 -5.91
N MET A 309 24.33 -1.78 -5.01
CA MET A 309 23.45 -2.26 -3.93
C MET A 309 22.08 -2.73 -4.42
N LYS A 310 21.55 -2.15 -5.50
CA LYS A 310 20.34 -2.66 -6.16
C LYS A 310 20.59 -4.03 -6.80
N GLY A 311 21.69 -4.15 -7.54
CA GLY A 311 22.11 -5.41 -8.15
C GLY A 311 22.36 -6.52 -7.13
N LEU A 312 23.07 -6.19 -6.05
CA LEU A 312 23.32 -7.13 -4.95
C LEU A 312 22.01 -7.67 -4.36
N GLY A 313 21.06 -6.80 -4.00
CA GLY A 313 19.79 -7.24 -3.42
C GLY A 313 19.00 -8.19 -4.32
N LEU A 314 18.98 -7.91 -5.62
CA LEU A 314 18.33 -8.77 -6.61
C LEU A 314 19.04 -10.12 -6.74
N GLU A 315 20.38 -10.13 -6.80
CA GLU A 315 21.18 -11.35 -6.85
C GLU A 315 20.94 -12.23 -5.62
N ARG A 316 20.96 -11.64 -4.41
CA ARG A 316 20.68 -12.37 -3.17
C ARG A 316 19.26 -12.93 -3.16
N ALA A 317 18.26 -12.14 -3.54
CA ALA A 317 16.87 -12.59 -3.61
C ALA A 317 16.73 -13.83 -4.52
N GLN A 318 17.28 -13.75 -5.73
CA GLN A 318 17.22 -14.84 -6.72
C GLN A 318 17.95 -16.10 -6.24
N GLN A 319 19.12 -15.96 -5.59
CA GLN A 319 19.86 -17.09 -5.03
C GLN A 319 19.00 -17.90 -4.05
N TYR A 320 18.17 -17.25 -3.25
CA TYR A 320 17.35 -17.89 -2.24
C TYR A 320 15.92 -18.21 -2.70
N GLY A 321 15.58 -17.95 -3.96
CA GLY A 321 14.30 -18.29 -4.59
C GLY A 321 13.21 -17.21 -4.44
N TRP A 322 13.59 -15.97 -4.19
CA TRP A 322 12.72 -14.79 -4.20
C TRP A 322 12.90 -13.97 -5.48
N GLN A 323 11.83 -13.29 -5.89
CA GLN A 323 11.76 -12.63 -7.20
C GLN A 323 12.47 -11.27 -7.22
N ASP A 324 12.44 -10.56 -6.10
CA ASP A 324 13.06 -9.24 -5.93
C ASP A 324 13.45 -8.97 -4.47
N THR A 325 14.20 -7.88 -4.28
CA THR A 325 14.71 -7.43 -2.98
C THR A 325 13.60 -7.13 -1.98
N TYR A 326 12.45 -6.61 -2.44
CA TYR A 326 11.35 -6.24 -1.56
C TYR A 326 10.74 -7.48 -0.90
N VAL A 327 10.31 -8.47 -1.69
CA VAL A 327 9.67 -9.67 -1.15
C VAL A 327 10.64 -10.51 -0.32
N PHE A 328 11.92 -10.52 -0.69
CA PHE A 328 12.99 -11.19 0.05
C PHE A 328 13.20 -10.58 1.44
N THR A 329 13.33 -9.26 1.51
CA THR A 329 13.56 -8.56 2.80
C THR A 329 12.32 -8.58 3.70
N LYS A 330 11.10 -8.63 3.13
CA LYS A 330 9.87 -8.88 3.88
C LYS A 330 9.80 -10.29 4.45
N ALA A 331 10.20 -11.32 3.69
CA ALA A 331 10.28 -12.68 4.19
C ALA A 331 11.28 -12.80 5.35
N MET A 332 12.46 -12.18 5.23
CA MET A 332 13.43 -12.09 6.33
C MET A 332 12.84 -11.39 7.57
N GLY A 333 12.06 -10.32 7.38
CA GLY A 333 11.36 -9.65 8.48
C GLY A 333 10.37 -10.56 9.22
N GLU A 334 9.64 -11.42 8.50
CA GLU A 334 8.76 -12.42 9.13
C GLU A 334 9.54 -13.48 9.93
N MET A 335 10.65 -13.97 9.38
CA MET A 335 11.54 -14.93 10.06
C MET A 335 12.10 -14.37 11.36
N MET A 336 12.51 -13.10 11.34
CA MET A 336 13.02 -12.41 12.53
C MET A 336 11.92 -12.18 13.58
N ILE A 337 10.69 -11.90 13.17
CA ILE A 337 9.55 -11.81 14.10
C ILE A 337 9.32 -13.16 14.80
N ASP A 338 9.26 -14.26 14.05
CA ASP A 338 9.03 -15.59 14.66
C ASP A 338 10.16 -16.02 15.59
N SER A 339 11.42 -15.72 15.24
CA SER A 339 12.55 -16.06 16.10
C SER A 339 12.61 -15.21 17.38
N MET A 340 12.13 -13.96 17.34
CA MET A 340 12.28 -13.02 18.45
C MET A 340 11.07 -12.89 19.37
N ARG A 341 9.85 -13.25 18.91
CA ARG A 341 8.59 -12.90 19.60
C ARG A 341 8.42 -13.43 21.02
N GLY A 342 9.07 -14.54 21.39
CA GLY A 342 8.77 -15.23 22.64
C GLY A 342 7.27 -15.53 22.74
N ASP A 343 6.62 -15.18 23.85
CA ASP A 343 5.19 -15.43 24.06
C ASP A 343 4.25 -14.37 23.46
N VAL A 344 4.78 -13.34 22.77
CA VAL A 344 3.94 -12.31 22.14
C VAL A 344 3.07 -12.94 21.04
N PRO A 345 1.73 -12.82 21.10
CA PRO A 345 0.83 -13.25 20.02
C PRO A 345 1.13 -12.45 18.74
N VAL A 346 1.26 -13.15 17.61
CA VAL A 346 1.56 -12.51 16.32
C VAL A 346 0.50 -12.84 15.28
N VAL A 347 0.08 -11.83 14.53
CA VAL A 347 -0.64 -11.99 13.27
C VAL A 347 0.18 -11.42 12.14
N ILE A 348 0.31 -12.18 11.04
CA ILE A 348 0.96 -11.74 9.80
C ILE A 348 -0.12 -11.63 8.72
N MET A 349 -0.39 -10.41 8.25
CA MET A 349 -1.29 -10.16 7.13
C MET A 349 -0.49 -10.12 5.83
N ARG A 350 -0.79 -11.01 4.90
CA ARG A 350 -0.15 -11.11 3.58
C ARG A 350 -1.16 -10.74 2.48
N PRO A 351 -1.40 -9.44 2.23
CA PRO A 351 -2.19 -9.03 1.07
C PRO A 351 -1.44 -9.34 -0.23
N SER A 352 -2.19 -9.68 -1.29
CA SER A 352 -1.68 -9.63 -2.67
C SER A 352 -1.61 -8.16 -3.15
N VAL A 353 -1.78 -7.88 -4.45
CA VAL A 353 -1.70 -6.50 -4.92
C VAL A 353 -2.90 -5.73 -4.42
N ILE A 354 -2.61 -4.70 -3.62
CA ILE A 354 -3.62 -3.81 -3.09
C ILE A 354 -3.95 -2.74 -4.12
N GLU A 355 -5.22 -2.69 -4.52
CA GLU A 355 -5.75 -1.67 -5.42
C GLU A 355 -6.81 -0.81 -4.72
N SER A 356 -7.42 0.10 -5.49
CA SER A 356 -8.44 1.04 -4.99
C SER A 356 -9.52 0.38 -4.13
N THR A 357 -10.05 1.13 -3.18
CA THR A 357 -11.17 0.66 -2.33
C THR A 357 -12.38 0.22 -3.15
N PHE A 358 -13.03 -0.85 -2.71
CA PHE A 358 -14.23 -1.40 -3.34
C PHE A 358 -15.48 -0.64 -2.91
N LYS A 359 -15.64 -0.41 -1.60
CA LYS A 359 -16.81 0.22 -1.00
C LYS A 359 -16.46 1.34 -0.03
N GLU A 360 -15.52 1.10 0.88
CA GLU A 360 -15.29 1.99 2.03
C GLU A 360 -13.93 2.69 1.97
N PRO A 361 -13.82 3.96 2.43
CA PRO A 361 -14.92 4.84 2.84
C PRO A 361 -15.75 5.37 1.66
N PHE A 362 -15.24 5.24 0.43
CA PHE A 362 -16.00 5.41 -0.82
C PHE A 362 -15.28 4.67 -1.96
N PRO A 363 -16.00 4.14 -2.95
CA PRO A 363 -15.41 3.35 -4.03
C PRO A 363 -14.36 4.12 -4.84
N GLY A 364 -13.29 3.43 -5.22
CA GLY A 364 -12.26 3.94 -6.12
C GLY A 364 -11.23 4.84 -5.45
N TRP A 365 -11.27 5.01 -4.12
CA TRP A 365 -10.23 5.74 -3.41
C TRP A 365 -8.90 5.00 -3.50
N MET A 366 -7.85 5.73 -3.86
CA MET A 366 -6.47 5.26 -3.89
C MET A 366 -5.50 6.44 -3.80
N GLU A 367 -4.25 6.14 -3.47
CA GLU A 367 -3.17 7.11 -3.42
C GLU A 367 -1.97 6.57 -4.20
N GLY A 368 -1.46 7.38 -5.14
CA GLY A 368 -0.35 7.01 -6.03
C GLY A 368 -0.74 6.07 -7.18
N ASN A 369 0.27 5.67 -7.94
CA ASN A 369 0.18 4.89 -9.18
C ASN A 369 1.02 3.63 -8.99
N ARG A 370 0.40 2.45 -8.84
CA ARG A 370 1.07 1.19 -8.47
C ARG A 370 0.72 0.02 -9.37
N MET A 371 1.65 -0.93 -9.48
CA MET A 371 1.57 -2.21 -10.20
C MET A 371 0.79 -2.20 -11.52
N MET A 372 -0.54 -2.34 -11.51
CA MET A 372 -1.35 -2.36 -12.74
C MET A 372 -1.66 -0.96 -13.28
N ASP A 373 -1.73 0.05 -12.41
CA ASP A 373 -2.12 1.42 -12.75
C ASP A 373 -1.30 2.03 -13.90
N PRO A 374 0.05 1.90 -13.96
CA PRO A 374 0.81 2.46 -15.07
C PRO A 374 0.37 1.84 -16.40
N ILE A 375 0.15 0.53 -16.44
CA ILE A 375 -0.25 -0.20 -17.65
C ILE A 375 -1.63 0.27 -18.11
N ILE A 376 -2.59 0.39 -17.19
CA ILE A 376 -3.94 0.93 -17.46
C ILE A 376 -3.85 2.35 -18.04
N LEU A 377 -3.04 3.22 -17.42
CA LEU A 377 -2.88 4.60 -17.85
C LEU A 377 -2.18 4.73 -19.21
N TYR A 378 -1.10 3.98 -19.45
CA TYR A 378 -0.39 4.00 -20.72
C TYR A 378 -1.26 3.45 -21.86
N TYR A 379 -1.99 2.36 -21.59
CA TYR A 379 -2.95 1.81 -22.54
C TYR A 379 -4.04 2.81 -22.86
N GLY A 380 -4.71 3.36 -21.85
CA GLY A 380 -5.79 4.35 -22.01
C GLY A 380 -5.37 5.63 -22.74
N LYS A 381 -4.10 6.02 -22.64
CA LYS A 381 -3.52 7.17 -23.37
C LYS A 381 -3.06 6.82 -24.79
N GLY A 382 -3.28 5.60 -25.26
CA GLY A 382 -2.82 5.13 -26.57
C GLY A 382 -1.29 5.02 -26.68
N GLN A 383 -0.58 5.00 -25.55
CA GLN A 383 0.88 4.92 -25.47
C GLN A 383 1.38 3.46 -25.39
N LEU A 384 0.47 2.52 -25.13
CA LEU A 384 0.72 1.09 -25.08
C LEU A 384 -0.39 0.36 -25.84
N SER A 385 -0.03 -0.61 -26.67
CA SER A 385 -0.95 -1.42 -27.49
C SER A 385 -0.99 -2.90 -27.11
N GLY A 386 -0.06 -3.31 -26.26
CA GLY A 386 0.05 -4.65 -25.74
C GLY A 386 1.04 -4.71 -24.59
N PHE A 387 1.10 -5.85 -23.91
CA PHE A 387 1.97 -6.02 -22.73
C PHE A 387 2.52 -7.44 -22.62
N LEU A 388 3.67 -7.57 -21.96
CA LEU A 388 4.37 -8.83 -21.72
C LEU A 388 3.78 -9.54 -20.50
N VAL A 389 3.10 -10.66 -20.71
CA VAL A 389 2.37 -11.40 -19.70
C VAL A 389 1.99 -12.80 -20.20
N ASP A 390 1.84 -13.77 -19.30
CA ASP A 390 1.13 -15.00 -19.63
C ASP A 390 -0.37 -14.68 -19.83
N PRO A 391 -0.95 -14.86 -21.03
CA PRO A 391 -2.36 -14.57 -21.27
C PRO A 391 -3.32 -15.35 -20.36
N ASN A 392 -2.91 -16.54 -19.91
CA ASN A 392 -3.66 -17.39 -18.99
C ASN A 392 -3.24 -17.20 -17.53
N GLY A 393 -2.27 -16.31 -17.28
CA GLY A 393 -1.83 -15.91 -15.96
C GLY A 393 -2.96 -15.22 -15.19
N VAL A 394 -2.91 -15.36 -13.87
CA VAL A 394 -3.86 -14.71 -12.96
C VAL A 394 -3.16 -13.55 -12.27
N LEU A 395 -3.80 -12.38 -12.32
CA LEU A 395 -3.42 -11.22 -11.56
C LEU A 395 -4.10 -11.28 -10.19
N ASP A 396 -3.33 -11.43 -9.12
CA ASP A 396 -3.89 -11.46 -7.77
C ASP A 396 -4.03 -10.04 -7.20
N VAL A 397 -5.27 -9.54 -7.23
CA VAL A 397 -5.64 -8.20 -6.77
C VAL A 397 -6.62 -8.30 -5.61
N VAL A 398 -6.49 -7.39 -4.65
CA VAL A 398 -7.44 -7.18 -3.56
C VAL A 398 -7.71 -5.68 -3.32
N PRO A 399 -8.96 -5.27 -3.08
CA PRO A 399 -9.27 -3.90 -2.68
C PRO A 399 -8.72 -3.53 -1.30
N ALA A 400 -8.25 -2.29 -1.14
CA ALA A 400 -7.63 -1.79 0.09
C ALA A 400 -8.53 -1.90 1.34
N ASP A 401 -9.83 -1.65 1.20
CA ASP A 401 -10.80 -1.74 2.29
C ASP A 401 -11.00 -3.17 2.77
N MET A 402 -10.98 -4.16 1.87
CA MET A 402 -11.03 -5.57 2.27
C MET A 402 -9.80 -5.99 3.10
N VAL A 403 -8.61 -5.50 2.75
CA VAL A 403 -7.38 -5.77 3.52
C VAL A 403 -7.47 -5.15 4.91
N VAL A 404 -7.94 -3.91 5.01
CA VAL A 404 -8.14 -3.21 6.29
C VAL A 404 -9.16 -3.96 7.14
N ASN A 405 -10.30 -4.35 6.57
CA ASN A 405 -11.37 -5.02 7.29
C ASN A 405 -10.97 -6.43 7.76
N ALA A 406 -10.22 -7.18 6.95
CA ALA A 406 -9.64 -8.46 7.38
C ALA A 406 -8.63 -8.27 8.52
N THR A 407 -7.81 -7.22 8.46
CA THR A 407 -6.85 -6.87 9.52
C THR A 407 -7.56 -6.55 10.84
N LEU A 408 -8.65 -5.77 10.79
CA LEU A 408 -9.49 -5.49 11.97
C LEU A 408 -10.06 -6.76 12.58
N ALA A 409 -10.63 -7.63 11.74
CA ALA A 409 -11.21 -8.88 12.17
C ALA A 409 -10.16 -9.80 12.83
N ALA A 410 -9.00 -9.94 12.20
CA ALA A 410 -7.91 -10.76 12.74
C ALA A 410 -7.39 -10.20 14.08
N MET A 411 -7.27 -8.88 14.19
CA MET A 411 -6.88 -8.22 15.43
C MET A 411 -7.92 -8.41 16.54
N ALA A 412 -9.22 -8.30 16.25
CA ALA A 412 -10.26 -8.53 17.24
C ALA A 412 -10.23 -9.97 17.75
N LYS A 413 -10.15 -10.96 16.85
CA LYS A 413 -10.07 -12.38 17.21
C LYS A 413 -8.86 -12.68 18.09
N HIS A 414 -7.67 -12.25 17.67
CA HIS A 414 -6.41 -12.66 18.29
C HIS A 414 -6.02 -11.79 19.48
N GLY A 415 -6.39 -10.51 19.49
CA GLY A 415 -6.22 -9.64 20.66
C GLY A 415 -7.10 -10.02 21.86
N LEU A 416 -8.23 -10.71 21.61
CA LEU A 416 -9.05 -11.30 22.67
C LEU A 416 -8.50 -12.66 23.14
N ALA A 417 -8.07 -13.51 22.21
CA ALA A 417 -7.59 -14.84 22.53
C ALA A 417 -6.21 -14.84 23.22
N GLN A 418 -5.31 -13.92 22.80
CA GLN A 418 -3.95 -13.75 23.32
C GLN A 418 -3.15 -15.06 23.38
N LYS A 419 -3.36 -15.94 22.38
CA LYS A 419 -2.60 -17.18 22.27
C LYS A 419 -1.17 -16.84 21.78
N PRO A 420 -0.12 -17.42 22.36
CA PRO A 420 1.27 -17.15 21.99
C PRO A 420 1.66 -17.86 20.67
N ASP A 421 0.83 -17.74 19.65
CA ASP A 421 0.98 -18.35 18.32
C ASP A 421 1.21 -17.30 17.21
N ILE A 422 1.58 -17.80 16.03
CA ILE A 422 1.64 -16.99 14.80
C ILE A 422 0.50 -17.42 13.90
N ASN A 423 -0.33 -16.46 13.50
CA ASN A 423 -1.41 -16.67 12.55
C ASN A 423 -1.14 -15.89 11.28
N VAL A 424 -1.08 -16.59 10.15
CA VAL A 424 -0.86 -15.98 8.83
C VAL A 424 -2.20 -15.91 8.09
N TYR A 425 -2.54 -14.74 7.57
CA TYR A 425 -3.71 -14.54 6.72
C TYR A 425 -3.27 -14.04 5.36
N GLN A 426 -3.53 -14.80 4.30
CA GLN A 426 -3.41 -14.34 2.92
C GLN A 426 -4.72 -13.67 2.51
N ILE A 427 -4.63 -12.37 2.19
CA ILE A 427 -5.76 -11.61 1.65
C ILE A 427 -5.51 -11.52 0.15
N ALA A 428 -6.09 -12.48 -0.57
CA ALA A 428 -5.76 -12.76 -1.96
C ALA A 428 -6.98 -13.34 -2.67
N SER A 429 -7.11 -13.05 -3.96
CA SER A 429 -8.24 -13.49 -4.79
C SER A 429 -7.94 -14.70 -5.67
N SER A 430 -6.67 -15.02 -5.94
CA SER A 430 -6.31 -15.96 -7.02
C SER A 430 -6.82 -17.40 -6.89
N VAL A 431 -7.08 -17.90 -5.69
CA VAL A 431 -7.64 -19.26 -5.49
C VAL A 431 -9.16 -19.29 -5.59
N VAL A 432 -9.84 -18.22 -5.16
CA VAL A 432 -11.29 -18.22 -4.95
C VAL A 432 -12.06 -17.38 -5.98
N ASN A 433 -11.44 -16.35 -6.54
CA ASN A 433 -12.03 -15.46 -7.53
C ASN A 433 -10.94 -14.87 -8.46
N PRO A 434 -10.32 -15.68 -9.34
CA PRO A 434 -9.16 -15.27 -10.14
C PRO A 434 -9.51 -14.23 -11.20
N LEU A 435 -8.71 -13.16 -11.29
CA LEU A 435 -8.71 -12.21 -12.41
C LEU A 435 -7.66 -12.62 -13.45
N VAL A 436 -8.10 -13.17 -14.58
CA VAL A 436 -7.19 -13.60 -15.66
C VAL A 436 -6.77 -12.40 -16.52
N PHE A 437 -5.50 -12.34 -16.95
CA PHE A 437 -4.99 -11.21 -17.74
C PHE A 437 -5.73 -10.99 -19.06
N HIS A 438 -6.17 -12.07 -19.72
CA HIS A 438 -7.03 -11.97 -20.90
C HIS A 438 -8.34 -11.22 -20.60
N ASP A 439 -9.00 -11.52 -19.48
CA ASP A 439 -10.23 -10.81 -19.08
C ASP A 439 -9.95 -9.37 -18.69
N LEU A 440 -8.86 -9.11 -17.96
CA LEU A 440 -8.44 -7.74 -17.67
C LEU A 440 -8.24 -6.94 -18.95
N ALA A 441 -7.49 -7.47 -19.93
CA ALA A 441 -7.25 -6.83 -21.22
C ALA A 441 -8.55 -6.49 -21.96
N ARG A 442 -9.53 -7.41 -21.94
CA ARG A 442 -10.86 -7.21 -22.50
C ARG A 442 -11.63 -6.09 -21.77
N LEU A 443 -11.66 -6.12 -20.44
CA LEU A 443 -12.33 -5.09 -19.62
C LEU A 443 -11.72 -3.70 -19.84
N LEU A 444 -10.39 -3.61 -19.95
CA LEU A 444 -9.71 -2.34 -20.26
C LEU A 444 -10.11 -1.82 -21.64
N TYR A 445 -10.14 -2.69 -22.65
CA TYR A 445 -10.57 -2.31 -24.00
C TYR A 445 -12.02 -1.83 -24.03
N GLU A 446 -12.94 -2.58 -23.42
CA GLU A 446 -14.36 -2.21 -23.31
C GLU A 446 -14.53 -0.85 -22.63
N HIS A 447 -13.85 -0.62 -21.50
CA HIS A 447 -13.90 0.65 -20.78
C HIS A 447 -13.41 1.82 -21.65
N TYR A 448 -12.21 1.72 -22.25
CA TYR A 448 -11.63 2.83 -23.01
C TYR A 448 -12.27 3.03 -24.38
N ASN A 449 -12.95 2.02 -24.93
CA ASN A 449 -13.77 2.21 -26.13
C ASN A 449 -15.06 2.98 -25.83
N ASN A 450 -15.69 2.72 -24.67
CA ASN A 450 -16.92 3.40 -24.25
C ASN A 450 -16.66 4.78 -23.61
N SER A 451 -15.54 4.94 -22.91
CA SER A 451 -15.15 6.14 -22.17
C SER A 451 -13.68 6.48 -22.42
N PRO A 452 -13.31 6.89 -23.64
CA PRO A 452 -11.92 7.13 -24.02
C PRO A 452 -11.25 8.23 -23.20
N CYS A 453 -9.92 8.14 -23.05
CA CYS A 453 -9.15 9.30 -22.63
C CYS A 453 -9.22 10.39 -23.71
N VAL A 454 -8.97 11.63 -23.32
CA VAL A 454 -8.86 12.74 -24.28
C VAL A 454 -7.41 13.18 -24.43
N ASP A 455 -7.03 13.56 -25.65
CA ASP A 455 -5.76 14.21 -25.93
C ASP A 455 -5.77 15.68 -25.42
N PRO A 456 -4.64 16.40 -25.48
CA PRO A 456 -4.59 17.81 -25.09
C PRO A 456 -5.52 18.75 -25.89
N ASN A 457 -6.03 18.30 -27.04
CA ASN A 457 -6.97 19.05 -27.88
C ASN A 457 -8.44 18.66 -27.61
N GLY A 458 -8.69 17.82 -26.60
CA GLY A 458 -10.02 17.33 -26.25
C GLY A 458 -10.56 16.24 -27.19
N ARG A 459 -9.72 15.65 -28.05
CA ARG A 459 -10.14 14.58 -28.97
C ARG A 459 -10.07 13.22 -28.27
N PRO A 460 -11.08 12.35 -28.45
CA PRO A 460 -11.03 10.98 -27.97
C PRO A 460 -9.81 10.21 -28.49
N ILE A 461 -9.10 9.54 -27.60
CA ILE A 461 -8.01 8.61 -27.91
C ILE A 461 -8.62 7.22 -28.08
N HIS A 462 -8.57 6.70 -29.31
CA HIS A 462 -8.98 5.32 -29.59
C HIS A 462 -7.82 4.36 -29.35
N VAL A 463 -8.09 3.30 -28.60
CA VAL A 463 -7.12 2.26 -28.26
C VAL A 463 -7.47 0.97 -29.00
N PRO A 464 -6.50 0.22 -29.54
CA PRO A 464 -6.75 -1.10 -30.10
C PRO A 464 -6.98 -2.11 -28.97
N SER A 465 -7.59 -3.27 -29.27
CA SER A 465 -7.59 -4.39 -28.32
C SER A 465 -6.16 -4.69 -27.87
N MET A 466 -5.94 -4.78 -26.57
CA MET A 466 -4.62 -5.01 -26.00
C MET A 466 -4.09 -6.39 -26.41
N LYS A 467 -2.89 -6.41 -27.00
CA LYS A 467 -2.20 -7.67 -27.34
C LYS A 467 -1.39 -8.19 -26.16
N LEU A 468 -1.46 -9.48 -25.86
CA LEU A 468 -0.71 -10.11 -24.79
C LEU A 468 0.44 -10.94 -25.39
N PHE A 469 1.64 -10.79 -24.85
CA PHE A 469 2.85 -11.41 -25.37
C PHE A 469 3.52 -12.28 -24.32
N ASN A 470 3.90 -13.49 -24.69
CA ASN A 470 4.67 -14.41 -23.85
C ASN A 470 6.20 -14.34 -24.10
N SER A 471 6.65 -13.59 -25.12
CA SER A 471 8.06 -13.38 -25.46
C SER A 471 8.41 -11.89 -25.45
N LYS A 472 9.58 -11.57 -24.90
CA LYS A 472 10.13 -10.20 -24.87
C LYS A 472 10.47 -9.69 -26.26
N GLU A 473 10.91 -10.58 -27.14
CA GLU A 473 11.26 -10.30 -28.53
C GLU A 473 10.00 -9.88 -29.29
N ASP A 474 8.95 -10.71 -29.28
CA ASP A 474 7.68 -10.43 -29.95
C ASP A 474 7.03 -9.14 -29.43
N PHE A 475 7.07 -8.94 -28.11
CA PHE A 475 6.60 -7.72 -27.47
C PHE A 475 7.36 -6.48 -27.96
N SER A 476 8.70 -6.54 -27.99
CA SER A 476 9.55 -5.43 -28.41
C SER A 476 9.35 -5.09 -29.90
N GLU A 477 9.29 -6.10 -30.75
CA GLU A 477 9.03 -5.93 -32.19
C GLU A 477 7.65 -5.33 -32.45
N HIS A 478 6.63 -5.79 -31.71
CA HIS A 478 5.29 -5.24 -31.82
C HIS A 478 5.25 -3.76 -31.45
N LEU A 479 5.81 -3.39 -30.30
CA LEU A 479 5.82 -2.01 -29.84
C LEU A 479 6.60 -1.10 -30.79
N TRP A 480 7.73 -1.56 -31.30
CA TRP A 480 8.49 -0.81 -32.31
C TRP A 480 7.64 -0.53 -33.54
N ARG A 481 7.02 -1.57 -34.12
CA ARG A 481 6.18 -1.46 -35.31
C ARG A 481 4.98 -0.52 -35.09
N ASP A 482 4.27 -0.68 -33.97
CA ASP A 482 3.10 0.12 -33.61
C ASP A 482 3.47 1.60 -33.40
N THR A 483 4.58 1.87 -32.70
CA THR A 483 5.03 3.24 -32.43
C THR A 483 5.50 3.95 -33.70
N VAL A 484 6.22 3.24 -34.58
CA VAL A 484 6.66 3.71 -35.89
C VAL A 484 5.47 4.06 -36.81
N GLN A 485 4.43 3.21 -36.80
CA GLN A 485 3.22 3.42 -37.59
C GLN A 485 2.43 4.64 -37.08
N ARG A 486 2.23 4.76 -35.76
CA ARG A 486 1.50 5.89 -35.14
C ARG A 486 2.16 7.24 -35.37
N ASN A 487 3.48 7.28 -35.30
CA ASN A 487 4.24 8.52 -35.45
C ASN A 487 4.55 8.88 -36.92
N GLY A 488 4.01 8.13 -37.89
CA GLY A 488 4.14 8.43 -39.32
C GLY A 488 5.57 8.34 -39.87
N LEU A 489 6.47 7.63 -39.18
CA LEU A 489 7.88 7.52 -39.57
C LEU A 489 8.04 6.81 -40.93
N LEU A 490 7.17 5.83 -41.22
CA LEU A 490 7.15 5.12 -42.51
C LEU A 490 6.69 5.99 -43.69
N THR A 491 5.80 6.96 -43.44
CA THR A 491 5.25 7.85 -44.46
C THR A 491 6.11 9.09 -44.73
N MET A 492 6.98 9.49 -43.79
CA MET A 492 7.72 10.76 -43.84
C MET A 492 9.24 10.64 -43.99
N ALA A 493 9.77 9.41 -44.08
CA ALA A 493 11.21 9.13 -44.26
C ALA A 493 11.83 9.81 -45.49
N SER A 494 11.01 10.27 -46.46
CA SER A 494 11.45 10.87 -47.71
C SER A 494 11.63 12.40 -47.68
N SER A 495 11.17 13.13 -46.66
CA SER A 495 10.98 14.60 -46.78
C SER A 495 11.78 15.49 -45.80
N ASN A 496 12.18 15.01 -44.61
CA ASN A 496 12.99 15.83 -43.67
C ASN A 496 13.80 14.98 -42.66
N LYS A 497 15.12 14.89 -42.88
CA LYS A 497 16.05 14.05 -42.10
C LYS A 497 16.10 14.40 -40.60
N LYS A 498 16.01 15.69 -40.23
CA LYS A 498 16.03 16.13 -38.82
C LYS A 498 14.75 15.75 -38.07
N LEU A 499 13.60 15.85 -38.73
CA LEU A 499 12.31 15.47 -38.15
C LEU A 499 12.21 13.95 -37.96
N SER A 500 12.68 13.17 -38.94
CA SER A 500 12.76 11.71 -38.86
C SER A 500 13.60 11.24 -37.67
N GLN A 501 14.77 11.84 -37.45
CA GLN A 501 15.64 11.51 -36.31
C GLN A 501 14.96 11.83 -34.96
N LYS A 502 14.25 12.96 -34.87
CA LYS A 502 13.52 13.34 -33.64
C LYS A 502 12.38 12.36 -33.33
N LEU A 503 11.62 11.94 -34.35
CA LEU A 503 10.55 10.95 -34.21
C LEU A 503 11.10 9.57 -33.81
N GLU A 504 12.22 9.15 -34.39
CA GLU A 504 12.89 7.89 -34.03
C GLU A 504 13.31 7.88 -32.55
N ILE A 505 13.87 8.98 -32.04
CA ILE A 505 14.23 9.12 -30.62
C ILE A 505 12.99 8.99 -29.72
N ILE A 506 11.88 9.62 -30.10
CA ILE A 506 10.61 9.52 -29.36
C ILE A 506 10.10 8.08 -29.36
N CYS A 507 10.11 7.42 -30.52
CA CYS A 507 9.68 6.03 -30.64
C CYS A 507 10.51 5.12 -29.74
N ARG A 508 11.84 5.25 -29.82
CA ARG A 508 12.78 4.48 -29.00
C ARG A 508 12.56 4.69 -27.52
N LYS A 509 12.41 5.94 -27.07
CA LYS A 509 12.14 6.25 -25.65
C LYS A 509 10.83 5.60 -25.16
N SER A 510 9.78 5.62 -25.97
CA SER A 510 8.50 4.98 -25.64
C SER A 510 8.63 3.46 -25.51
N VAL A 511 9.33 2.82 -26.45
CA VAL A 511 9.57 1.37 -26.43
C VAL A 511 10.43 0.97 -25.23
N GLU A 512 11.52 1.70 -24.96
CA GLU A 512 12.38 1.42 -23.81
C GLU A 512 11.65 1.61 -22.47
N GLN A 513 10.74 2.59 -22.37
CA GLN A 513 9.89 2.76 -21.20
C GLN A 513 8.94 1.56 -20.99
N ALA A 514 8.31 1.07 -22.04
CA ALA A 514 7.43 -0.10 -21.96
C ALA A 514 8.20 -1.39 -21.64
N LYS A 515 9.40 -1.57 -22.22
CA LYS A 515 10.30 -2.69 -21.91
C LYS A 515 10.77 -2.64 -20.46
N HIS A 516 11.05 -1.45 -19.93
CA HIS A 516 11.41 -1.27 -18.54
C HIS A 516 10.28 -1.73 -17.59
N LEU A 517 9.03 -1.32 -17.86
CA LEU A 517 7.87 -1.79 -17.08
C LEU A 517 7.68 -3.31 -17.20
N ALA A 518 7.82 -3.86 -18.41
CA ALA A 518 7.73 -5.30 -18.64
C ALA A 518 8.77 -6.07 -17.81
N ASN A 519 10.03 -5.60 -17.75
CA ASN A 519 11.06 -6.24 -16.95
C ASN A 519 10.79 -6.16 -15.44
N ILE A 520 10.23 -5.04 -14.95
CA ILE A 520 9.89 -4.91 -13.52
C ILE A 520 8.73 -5.84 -13.15
N TYR A 521 7.74 -6.00 -14.03
CA TYR A 521 6.51 -6.73 -13.74
C TYR A 521 6.53 -8.19 -14.19
N GLU A 522 7.45 -8.60 -15.04
CA GLU A 522 7.62 -10.00 -15.50
C GLU A 522 7.53 -11.04 -14.36
N PRO A 523 8.20 -10.86 -13.21
CA PRO A 523 8.13 -11.85 -12.13
C PRO A 523 6.71 -12.05 -11.57
N TYR A 524 5.84 -11.05 -11.76
CA TYR A 524 4.44 -11.03 -11.32
C TYR A 524 3.48 -11.41 -12.45
N THR A 525 3.76 -11.02 -13.69
CA THR A 525 2.91 -11.32 -14.85
C THR A 525 3.05 -12.76 -15.34
N PHE A 526 4.14 -13.45 -14.99
CA PHE A 526 4.35 -14.89 -15.25
C PHE A 526 4.30 -15.76 -13.99
N TYR A 527 3.70 -15.25 -12.91
CA TYR A 527 3.63 -15.97 -11.65
C TYR A 527 2.53 -17.04 -11.64
N ASN A 528 2.89 -18.33 -11.46
CA ASN A 528 1.91 -19.42 -11.38
C ASN A 528 1.59 -19.87 -9.94
N GLY A 529 2.05 -19.12 -8.94
CA GLY A 529 1.57 -19.29 -7.56
C GLY A 529 0.15 -18.76 -7.40
N ARG A 530 -0.66 -19.45 -6.57
CA ARG A 530 -2.03 -19.08 -6.21
C ARG A 530 -2.15 -19.13 -4.69
N PHE A 531 -2.50 -18.02 -4.07
CA PHE A 531 -2.46 -17.89 -2.62
C PHE A 531 -3.75 -18.46 -2.00
N ASP A 532 -3.61 -19.54 -1.23
CA ASP A 532 -4.71 -20.08 -0.43
C ASP A 532 -5.12 -19.07 0.65
N ASN A 533 -6.42 -18.87 0.83
CA ASN A 533 -6.96 -17.94 1.82
C ASN A 533 -7.82 -18.67 2.87
N SER A 534 -7.53 -19.95 3.15
CA SER A 534 -8.39 -20.78 4.01
C SER A 534 -8.49 -20.26 5.46
N ASN A 535 -7.44 -19.66 6.02
CA ASN A 535 -7.48 -18.99 7.32
C ASN A 535 -8.38 -17.75 7.24
N THR A 536 -8.28 -16.97 6.16
CA THR A 536 -9.15 -15.80 5.93
C THR A 536 -10.61 -16.22 5.82
N GLN A 537 -10.91 -17.32 5.12
CA GLN A 537 -12.26 -17.88 5.06
C GLN A 537 -12.73 -18.34 6.44
N ARG A 538 -11.92 -19.10 7.18
CA ARG A 538 -12.22 -19.51 8.56
C ARG A 538 -12.45 -18.34 9.50
N LEU A 539 -11.79 -17.19 9.27
CA LEU A 539 -12.02 -15.98 10.05
C LEU A 539 -13.42 -15.40 9.78
N MET A 540 -13.93 -15.48 8.55
CA MET A 540 -15.30 -15.11 8.22
C MET A 540 -16.32 -16.14 8.70
N ASP A 541 -16.00 -17.43 8.67
CA ASP A 541 -16.94 -18.50 9.04
C ASP A 541 -17.34 -18.47 10.52
N ILE A 542 -16.47 -17.92 11.38
CA ILE A 542 -16.76 -17.75 12.82
C ILE A 542 -17.55 -16.47 13.14
N MET A 543 -17.77 -15.60 12.16
CA MET A 543 -18.53 -14.37 12.32
C MET A 543 -20.02 -14.61 12.12
N SER A 544 -20.84 -13.83 12.82
CA SER A 544 -22.26 -13.71 12.51
C SER A 544 -22.49 -13.10 11.11
N GLU A 545 -23.67 -13.32 10.53
CA GLU A 545 -24.02 -12.71 9.24
C GLU A 545 -23.95 -11.17 9.26
N GLU A 546 -24.30 -10.56 10.40
CA GLU A 546 -24.19 -9.11 10.59
C GLU A 546 -22.73 -8.66 10.54
N GLU A 547 -21.84 -9.34 11.24
CA GLU A 547 -20.39 -9.06 11.23
C GLU A 547 -19.79 -9.27 9.84
N ARG A 548 -20.13 -10.37 9.15
CA ARG A 548 -19.68 -10.63 7.78
C ARG A 548 -20.08 -9.51 6.84
N ARG A 549 -21.34 -9.07 6.90
CA ARG A 549 -21.83 -7.93 6.09
C ARG A 549 -21.16 -6.63 6.49
N LYS A 550 -20.87 -6.45 7.78
CA LYS A 550 -20.25 -5.23 8.31
C LYS A 550 -18.80 -5.11 7.85
N PHE A 551 -17.97 -6.11 8.13
CA PHE A 551 -16.56 -6.09 7.74
C PHE A 551 -16.37 -6.31 6.23
N GLY A 552 -17.18 -7.13 5.56
CA GLY A 552 -17.26 -7.15 4.10
C GLY A 552 -15.93 -7.35 3.35
N PHE A 553 -15.07 -8.28 3.79
CA PHE A 553 -13.79 -8.60 3.15
C PHE A 553 -13.81 -9.94 2.38
N ASP A 554 -15.00 -10.38 1.97
CA ASP A 554 -15.17 -11.56 1.12
C ASP A 554 -14.78 -11.24 -0.32
N VAL A 555 -13.59 -11.67 -0.72
CA VAL A 555 -13.04 -11.45 -2.07
C VAL A 555 -13.78 -12.25 -3.15
N GLU A 556 -14.53 -13.29 -2.80
CA GLU A 556 -15.39 -14.03 -3.75
C GLU A 556 -16.54 -13.16 -4.26
N SER A 557 -16.93 -12.15 -3.48
CA SER A 557 -18.03 -11.24 -3.83
C SER A 557 -17.66 -10.16 -4.85
N ILE A 558 -16.40 -10.09 -5.29
CA ILE A 558 -15.94 -9.07 -6.24
C ILE A 558 -16.45 -9.42 -7.64
N ASP A 559 -17.30 -8.56 -8.19
CA ASP A 559 -17.57 -8.51 -9.63
C ASP A 559 -16.42 -7.76 -10.31
N TRP A 560 -15.51 -8.50 -10.96
CA TRP A 560 -14.35 -7.91 -11.63
C TRP A 560 -14.73 -6.93 -12.74
N SER A 561 -15.84 -7.14 -13.44
CA SER A 561 -16.28 -6.25 -14.51
C SER A 561 -16.68 -4.91 -13.95
N ASP A 562 -17.51 -4.91 -12.91
CA ASP A 562 -17.93 -3.68 -12.22
C ASP A 562 -16.75 -3.00 -11.52
N TYR A 563 -15.95 -3.75 -10.76
CA TYR A 563 -14.83 -3.20 -10.02
C TYR A 563 -13.80 -2.55 -10.94
N ILE A 564 -13.36 -3.21 -12.02
CA ILE A 564 -12.37 -2.62 -12.93
C ILE A 564 -12.96 -1.42 -13.69
N THR A 565 -14.14 -1.59 -14.30
CA THR A 565 -14.69 -0.62 -15.26
C THR A 565 -15.31 0.59 -14.58
N ASN A 566 -16.03 0.40 -13.47
CA ASN A 566 -16.86 1.42 -12.84
C ASN A 566 -16.27 1.97 -11.53
N VAL A 567 -15.34 1.24 -10.90
CA VAL A 567 -14.74 1.64 -9.62
C VAL A 567 -13.27 2.05 -9.78
N HIS A 568 -12.42 1.12 -10.21
CA HIS A 568 -10.98 1.27 -10.20
C HIS A 568 -10.49 2.26 -11.26
N ILE A 569 -10.81 2.07 -12.56
CA ILE A 569 -10.36 3.01 -13.60
C ILE A 569 -10.90 4.44 -13.38
N PRO A 570 -12.18 4.66 -13.02
CA PRO A 570 -12.67 5.99 -12.65
C PRO A 570 -11.97 6.56 -11.40
N GLY A 571 -11.66 5.73 -10.40
CA GLY A 571 -10.87 6.08 -9.23
C GLY A 571 -9.47 6.56 -9.61
N LEU A 572 -8.78 5.81 -10.47
CA LEU A 572 -7.46 6.13 -11.00
C LEU A 572 -7.45 7.49 -11.72
N ARG A 573 -8.44 7.75 -12.57
CA ARG A 573 -8.63 9.06 -13.22
C ARG A 573 -8.85 10.17 -12.19
N ARG A 574 -9.69 9.93 -11.19
CA ARG A 574 -10.06 10.93 -10.18
C ARG A 574 -8.93 11.25 -9.21
N HIS A 575 -8.13 10.28 -8.79
CA HIS A 575 -7.18 10.45 -7.69
C HIS A 575 -5.73 10.59 -8.16
N VAL A 576 -5.37 9.99 -9.31
CA VAL A 576 -3.99 9.97 -9.81
C VAL A 576 -3.78 10.94 -10.98
N MET A 577 -4.77 11.11 -11.85
CA MET A 577 -4.65 12.00 -13.02
C MET A 577 -4.99 13.47 -12.74
N LYS A 578 -5.27 13.85 -11.48
CA LYS A 578 -5.54 15.24 -11.08
C LYS A 578 -4.33 16.13 -11.41
N GLY A 579 -4.47 16.93 -12.47
CA GLY A 579 -3.43 17.84 -12.96
C GLY A 579 -3.50 18.15 -14.46
N ARG A 580 -4.37 17.48 -15.25
CA ARG A 580 -4.54 17.79 -16.68
C ARG A 580 -6.02 17.88 -17.05
N GLY A 581 -6.55 19.11 -16.96
CA GLY A 581 -7.70 19.63 -17.71
C GLY A 581 -8.84 18.67 -18.06
N MET A 582 -9.58 18.20 -17.07
CA MET A 582 -10.91 17.62 -17.30
C MET A 582 -11.93 18.36 -16.41
N PRO A 583 -13.03 18.87 -16.97
CA PRO A 583 -14.10 19.46 -16.17
C PRO A 583 -14.76 18.38 -15.32
N SER A 584 -15.13 18.80 -14.10
CA SER A 584 -15.83 18.04 -13.06
C SER A 584 -17.12 17.39 -13.53
#